data_AF-A0AAW5LI06-F1
#
_entry.id   AF-A0AAW5LI06-F1
#
_cell.length_a   1.000
_cell.length_b   1.000
_cell.length_c   1.000
_cell.angle_alpha   90.00
_cell.angle_beta   90.00
_cell.angle_gamma   90.00
#
_symmetry.space_group_name_H-M   'P 1'
#
loop_
_entity.id
_entity.type
_entity.pdbx_description
1 polymer ?
#
loop_
_entity_poly.entity_id
_entity_poly.type
_entity_poly.pdbx_seq_one_letter_code
_entity_poly.pdbx_strand_id
1 'polypeptide(L)' 'MDKVKTRKQGNAVMVTIAKKFNVPEGQEFYITKEADGTISLIPKIQDYFKDVTAGEFIDEEDSLAQNFTTVGNELDE' A
#
# COMPACT_ATOMS: atom_id res chain seq x y z
N MET A 1 1.06 -7.98 -26.67
CA MET A 1 0.03 -8.13 -25.62
C MET A 1 -0.34 -9.59 -25.52
N ASP A 2 -0.32 -10.14 -24.31
CA ASP A 2 -0.82 -11.49 -24.08
C ASP A 2 -2.34 -11.47 -24.05
N LYS A 3 -2.96 -12.56 -24.50
CA LYS A 3 -4.40 -12.77 -24.37
C LYS A 3 -4.65 -13.85 -23.34
N VAL A 4 -5.55 -13.57 -22.41
CA VAL A 4 -6.00 -14.52 -21.40
C VAL A 4 -7.53 -14.51 -21.39
N LYS A 5 -8.12 -15.66 -21.08
CA LYS A 5 -9.56 -15.79 -20.90
C LYS A 5 -9.88 -15.78 -19.41
N THR A 6 -10.96 -15.11 -19.05
CA THR A 6 -11.54 -15.19 -17.72
C THR A 6 -12.06 -16.59 -17.45
N ARG A 7 -12.01 -17.04 -16.18
CA ARG A 7 -12.64 -18.29 -15.72
C ARG A 7 -13.50 -18.04 -14.49
N LYS A 8 -14.53 -18.85 -14.31
CA LYS A 8 -15.35 -18.86 -13.09
C LYS A 8 -14.64 -19.66 -11.99
N GLN A 9 -14.54 -19.10 -10.79
CA GLN A 9 -14.02 -19.77 -9.61
C GLN A 9 -14.98 -19.47 -8.44
N GLY A 10 -15.79 -20.46 -8.06
CA GLY A 10 -16.88 -20.27 -7.12
C GLY A 10 -17.88 -19.22 -7.63
N ASN A 11 -18.10 -18.17 -6.83
CA ASN A 11 -18.95 -17.03 -7.18
C ASN A 11 -18.20 -15.87 -7.86
N ALA A 12 -16.92 -16.03 -8.18
CA ALA A 12 -16.07 -14.98 -8.73
C ALA A 12 -15.60 -15.28 -10.16
N VAL A 13 -15.16 -14.23 -10.86
CA VAL A 13 -14.47 -14.32 -12.15
C VAL A 13 -13.00 -13.98 -11.93
N MET A 14 -12.12 -14.81 -12.48
CA MET A 14 -10.68 -14.73 -12.30
C MET A 14 -9.97 -14.56 -13.66
N VAL A 15 -8.91 -13.75 -13.67
CA VAL A 15 -7.97 -13.61 -14.80
C VAL A 15 -6.63 -14.21 -14.39
N THR A 16 -6.05 -15.06 -15.24
CA THR A 16 -4.73 -15.63 -14.97
C THR A 16 -3.63 -14.66 -15.34
N ILE A 17 -2.74 -14.36 -14.38
CA ILE A 17 -1.52 -13.58 -14.62
C ILE A 17 -0.39 -14.57 -14.95
N ALA A 18 0.26 -14.38 -16.10
CA ALA A 18 1.36 -15.26 -16.53
C ALA A 18 2.61 -15.07 -15.64
N LYS A 19 3.38 -16.16 -15.41
CA LYS A 19 4.58 -16.14 -14.55
C LYS A 19 5.60 -15.06 -14.92
N LYS A 20 5.73 -14.73 -16.21
CA LYS A 20 6.67 -13.70 -16.68
C LYS A 20 6.41 -12.29 -16.12
N PHE A 21 5.25 -12.05 -15.53
CA PHE A 21 4.92 -10.80 -14.85
C PHE A 21 5.38 -10.78 -13.37
N ASN A 22 5.98 -11.87 -12.87
CA ASN A 22 6.58 -11.98 -11.54
C ASN A 22 5.67 -11.54 -10.38
N VAL A 23 4.35 -11.74 -10.50
CA VAL A 23 3.41 -11.52 -9.41
C VAL A 23 3.41 -12.74 -8.49
N PRO A 24 3.81 -12.61 -7.21
CA PRO A 24 3.84 -13.74 -6.29
C PRO A 24 2.42 -14.14 -5.84
N GLU A 25 2.29 -15.38 -5.39
CA GLU A 25 1.05 -15.85 -4.76
C GLU A 25 0.78 -15.07 -3.47
N GLY A 26 -0.48 -14.73 -3.20
CA GLY A 26 -0.88 -13.96 -2.02
C GLY A 26 -0.68 -12.44 -2.10
N GLN A 27 -0.17 -11.90 -3.22
CA GLN A 27 -0.09 -10.45 -3.43
C GLN A 27 -1.50 -9.82 -3.47
N GLU A 28 -1.74 -8.82 -2.62
CA GLU A 28 -2.96 -8.01 -2.64
C GLU A 28 -2.84 -6.85 -3.63
N PHE A 29 -3.97 -6.49 -4.25
CA PHE A 29 -4.08 -5.39 -5.20
C PHE A 29 -5.32 -4.54 -4.91
N TYR A 30 -5.19 -3.22 -5.10
CA TYR A 30 -6.33 -2.36 -5.34
C TYR A 30 -6.77 -2.54 -6.80
N ILE A 31 -8.09 -2.64 -7.02
CA ILE A 31 -8.67 -2.80 -8.35
C ILE A 31 -9.51 -1.57 -8.70
N THR A 32 -9.25 -0.98 -9.86
CA THR A 32 -10.09 0.09 -10.43
C THR A 32 -10.52 -0.29 -11.84
N LYS A 33 -11.70 0.20 -12.24
CA LYS A 33 -12.19 0.10 -13.61
C LYS A 33 -12.34 1.51 -14.16
N GLU A 34 -11.59 1.80 -15.22
CA GLU A 34 -11.63 3.08 -15.89
C GLU A 34 -12.81 3.15 -16.89
N ALA A 35 -13.12 4.36 -17.37
CA ALA A 35 -14.24 4.61 -18.27
C ALA A 35 -14.10 3.90 -19.63
N ASP A 36 -12.88 3.66 -20.09
CA ASP A 36 -12.57 2.93 -21.33
C ASP A 36 -12.68 1.39 -21.16
N GLY A 37 -13.00 0.93 -19.95
CA GLY A 37 -13.10 -0.49 -19.62
C GLY A 37 -11.79 -1.13 -19.16
N THR A 38 -10.69 -0.38 -19.10
CA THR A 38 -9.42 -0.86 -18.54
C THR A 38 -9.59 -1.22 -17.07
N ILE A 39 -9.06 -2.39 -16.68
CA ILE A 39 -8.98 -2.81 -15.28
C ILE A 39 -7.53 -2.67 -14.84
N SER A 40 -7.30 -1.80 -13.86
CA SER A 40 -5.99 -1.58 -13.26
C SER A 40 -5.86 -2.39 -11.97
N LEU A 41 -4.73 -3.07 -11.83
CA LEU A 41 -4.34 -3.78 -10.60
C LEU A 41 -3.13 -3.08 -10.01
N ILE A 42 -3.31 -2.40 -8.88
CA ILE A 42 -2.25 -1.63 -8.22
C ILE A 42 -1.80 -2.42 -6.98
N PRO A 43 -0.55 -2.90 -6.92
CA PRO A 43 -0.11 -3.74 -5.81
C PRO A 43 -0.18 -2.95 -4.50
N LYS A 44 -0.77 -3.55 -3.47
CA LYS A 44 -0.77 -2.98 -2.13
C LYS A 44 0.60 -3.22 -1.50
N ILE A 45 1.22 -2.14 -1.02
CA ILE A 45 2.47 -2.20 -0.27
C ILE A 45 2.17 -2.85 1.07
N GLN A 46 2.85 -3.95 1.37
CA GLN A 46 2.61 -4.74 2.58
C GLN A 46 3.21 -4.06 3.81
N ASP A 47 4.40 -3.48 3.65
CA ASP A 47 5.10 -2.76 4.69
C ASP A 47 5.95 -1.66 4.05
N TYR A 48 5.66 -0.41 4.39
CA TYR A 48 6.38 0.76 3.89
C TYR A 48 7.77 0.88 4.53
N PHE A 49 8.03 0.16 5.61
CA PHE A 49 9.26 0.26 6.40
C PHE A 49 10.17 -0.98 6.32
N LYS A 50 9.83 -1.95 5.48
CA LYS A 50 10.53 -3.24 5.40
C LYS A 50 12.03 -3.13 5.11
N ASP A 51 12.39 -2.18 4.24
CA ASP A 51 13.77 -2.00 3.75
C ASP A 51 14.44 -0.74 4.34
N VAL A 52 13.96 -0.27 5.49
CA VAL A 52 14.37 0.99 6.07
C VAL A 52 15.46 0.78 7.10
N THR A 53 16.47 1.64 7.07
CA THR A 53 17.52 1.68 8.07
C THR A 53 17.08 2.43 9.33
N ALA A 54 17.53 2.00 10.50
CA ALA A 54 17.18 2.65 11.75
C ALA A 54 17.60 4.13 11.73
N GLY A 55 16.63 5.04 11.86
CA GLY A 55 16.85 6.48 11.84
C GLY A 55 16.76 7.15 10.45
N GLU A 56 16.46 6.41 9.38
CA GLU A 56 16.43 6.95 8.01
C GLU A 56 15.38 8.06 7.77
N PHE A 57 14.28 8.03 8.51
CA PHE A 57 13.20 9.00 8.41
C PHE A 57 13.07 9.90 9.63
N ILE A 58 14.08 9.93 10.51
CA ILE A 58 14.11 10.89 11.61
C ILE A 58 14.70 12.19 11.07
N ASP A 59 13.94 13.27 11.14
CA ASP A 59 14.41 14.61 10.78
C ASP A 59 14.64 15.51 12.02
N GLU A 60 15.04 16.76 11.76
CA GLU A 60 15.30 17.74 12.82
C GLU A 60 14.00 18.11 13.58
N GLU A 61 12.84 18.02 12.95
CA GLU A 61 11.54 18.31 13.57
C GLU A 61 11.14 17.19 14.52
N ASP A 62 11.37 15.92 14.15
CA ASP A 62 11.19 14.76 15.03
C ASP A 62 12.02 14.88 16.32
N SER A 63 13.23 15.42 16.21
CA SER A 63 14.13 15.62 17.36
C SER A 63 13.58 16.66 18.36
N LEU A 64 12.90 17.69 17.85
CA LEU A 64 12.23 18.71 18.66
C LEU A 64 10.97 18.15 19.35
N ALA A 65 10.29 17.21 18.70
CA ALA A 65 9.08 16.55 19.22
C ALA A 65 9.37 15.47 20.27
N GLN A 66 10.59 14.95 20.39
CA GLN A 66 10.92 13.90 21.37
C GLN A 66 11.20 14.43 22.78
N ASN A 67 11.60 15.70 22.93
CA ASN A 67 12.17 16.24 24.17
C ASN A 67 11.46 17.50 24.68
N PHE A 68 10.15 17.61 24.52
CA PHE A 68 9.38 18.71 25.11
C PHE A 68 8.71 18.27 26.41
N THR A 69 8.61 19.21 27.35
CA THR A 69 7.81 19.05 28.57
C THR A 69 6.59 19.94 28.42
N THR A 70 5.39 19.35 28.44
CA THR A 70 4.16 20.14 28.48
C THR A 70 4.02 20.78 29.85
N VAL A 71 3.83 22.09 29.88
CA VAL A 71 3.46 22.81 31.10
C VAL A 71 1.99 23.19 30.93
N GLY A 72 1.12 22.60 31.76
CA GLY A 72 -0.28 22.97 31.79
C GLY A 72 -0.41 24.39 32.33
N ASN A 73 -0.92 25.31 31.51
CA ASN A 73 -1.45 26.58 31.98
C ASN A 73 -2.97 26.44 31.94
N GLU A 74 -3.55 25.90 33.00
CA GLU A 74 -4.99 26.05 33.21
C GLU A 74 -5.24 27.56 33.39
N LEU A 75 -6.08 28.13 32.52
CA LEU A 75 -6.61 29.46 32.75
C LEU A 75 -7.68 29.30 33.82
N ASP A 76 -7.42 29.81 35.03
CA ASP A 76 -8.46 29.96 36.04
C ASP A 76 -9.55 30.89 35.47
N GLU A 77 -10.69 30.33 35.08
CA GLU A 77 -11.91 31.07 34.72
C GLU A 77 -12.56 31.75 35.93
#